data_AF-A0A9P0X440-F1
#
_entry.id   AF-A0A9P0X440-F1
#
_cell.length_a   1.000
_cell.length_b   1.000
_cell.length_c   1.000
_cell.angle_alpha   90.00
_cell.angle_beta   90.00
_cell.angle_gamma   90.00
#
_symmetry.space_group_name_H-M   'P 1'
#
loop_
_entity.id
_entity.type
_entity.pdbx_description
1 polymer ?
#
loop_
_entity_poly.entity_id
_entity_poly.type
_entity_poly.pdbx_seq_one_letter_code
_entity_poly.pdbx_strand_id
1 'polypeptide(L)'
;MIREDDPQFRITPVQQMASACSGALITSLFMTPLDVVKIRLQAQQKALLSNKCYLYCNGLMEHLCPCGEAAWIPRRVHFHGTMDAFYKISKIEGVTALWSGLSPTLALALPCTVIYFVSYEQLRYKMKTTYNTITGNMGQPMWIPLFAGATARMTAVTLVSPVELIRTKMQSQKLTYSEISIALQQVLKYEGFKGLFRGLSSTLLRDVPFSGIYWTTYEKTKRIFDKPDSEKNTFLFNFFCGSVAGSVAAFVTLPFDVIKTHQQIELGEKEIYTDGKTRQRASNMKDIAKAIYRNHGVKGLFTGFLPRIFKVAPACAIMIATFEYGKQFFQKYNSQQYKEMMQRHHKDIIIGGNSNTGKRYIQLHLVTMSNTIVHYILVRTDLLRDMAWSVGSVVAQACHASTAALHLYKDDDYTKKYLSDLDNMHKVVLEVPNGEALSQKAEELIENSIDHKLWIEHPENIPTCLALKPYPKEEVKKYVGKLKLYRTTVIC
;
A
#
# COMPACT_ATOMS: atom_id res chain seq x y z
N MET A 1 -24.31 14.90 -4.29
CA MET A 1 -22.90 15.25 -4.59
C MET A 1 -22.04 14.48 -3.59
N ILE A 2 -21.28 13.47 -4.03
CA ILE A 2 -20.51 12.61 -3.12
C ILE A 2 -19.27 13.40 -2.67
N ARG A 3 -19.18 13.74 -1.39
CA ARG A 3 -17.96 14.34 -0.84
C ARG A 3 -16.87 13.27 -0.75
N GLU A 4 -15.63 13.60 -1.10
CA GLU A 4 -14.46 12.69 -0.99
C GLU A 4 -14.29 12.11 0.44
N ASP A 5 -14.85 12.79 1.45
CA ASP A 5 -14.79 12.44 2.87
C ASP A 5 -16.05 11.72 3.40
N ASP A 6 -17.02 11.38 2.56
CA ASP A 6 -18.24 10.70 3.02
C ASP A 6 -17.91 9.27 3.48
N PRO A 7 -18.11 8.91 4.76
CA PRO A 7 -17.77 7.58 5.28
C PRO A 7 -18.50 6.45 4.52
N GLN A 8 -19.61 6.74 3.85
CA GLN A 8 -20.41 5.74 3.12
C GLN A 8 -19.79 5.28 1.79
N PHE A 9 -18.92 6.08 1.16
CA PHE A 9 -18.36 5.78 -0.17
C PHE A 9 -16.83 5.67 -0.16
N ARG A 10 -16.26 5.37 1.00
CA ARG A 10 -14.82 5.35 1.22
C ARG A 10 -14.12 4.27 0.39
N ILE A 11 -12.97 4.63 -0.15
CA ILE A 11 -12.08 3.74 -0.90
C ILE A 11 -11.33 2.84 0.09
N THR A 12 -11.28 1.53 -0.17
CA THR A 12 -10.54 0.58 0.67
C THR A 12 -9.02 0.72 0.45
N PRO A 13 -8.17 0.31 1.42
CA PRO A 13 -6.72 0.29 1.22
C PRO A 13 -6.31 -0.47 -0.04
N VAL A 14 -6.99 -1.57 -0.38
CA VAL A 14 -6.71 -2.35 -1.60
C VAL A 14 -6.99 -1.55 -2.87
N GLN A 15 -8.11 -0.82 -2.93
CA GLN A 15 -8.43 0.07 -4.04
C GLN A 15 -7.43 1.25 -4.15
N GLN A 16 -6.93 1.74 -3.01
CA GLN A 16 -5.84 2.75 -2.98
C GLN A 16 -4.53 2.16 -3.51
N MET A 17 -4.18 0.92 -3.13
CA MET A 17 -3.00 0.21 -3.65
C MET A 17 -3.09 0.04 -5.17
N ALA A 18 -4.25 -0.39 -5.70
CA ALA A 18 -4.48 -0.54 -7.12
C ALA A 18 -4.31 0.80 -7.87
N SER A 19 -4.84 1.89 -7.31
CA SER A 19 -4.69 3.25 -7.87
C SER A 19 -3.24 3.73 -7.84
N ALA A 20 -2.49 3.40 -6.78
CA ALA A 20 -1.07 3.75 -6.66
C ALA A 20 -0.20 2.96 -7.64
N CYS A 21 -0.49 1.66 -7.82
CA CYS A 21 0.18 0.81 -8.80
C CYS A 21 -0.04 1.30 -10.23
N SER A 22 -1.27 1.63 -10.61
CA SER A 22 -1.55 2.15 -11.96
C SER A 22 -0.83 3.47 -12.22
N GLY A 23 -0.80 4.38 -11.23
CA GLY A 23 -0.02 5.61 -11.30
C GLY A 23 1.48 5.37 -11.50
N ALA A 24 2.05 4.43 -10.75
CA ALA A 24 3.46 4.08 -10.87
C ALA A 24 3.81 3.41 -12.20
N LEU A 25 2.96 2.52 -12.69
CA LEU A 25 3.13 1.85 -13.98
C LEU A 25 3.11 2.86 -15.12
N ILE A 26 2.08 3.71 -15.18
CA ILE A 26 1.94 4.71 -16.24
C ILE A 26 3.09 5.71 -16.18
N THR A 27 3.43 6.22 -14.99
CA THR A 27 4.56 7.15 -14.83
C THR A 27 5.87 6.51 -15.31
N SER A 28 6.13 5.26 -14.93
CA SER A 28 7.35 4.56 -15.34
C SER A 28 7.38 4.32 -16.85
N LEU A 29 6.25 3.94 -17.46
CA LEU A 29 6.15 3.71 -18.90
C LEU A 29 6.50 4.98 -19.70
N PHE A 30 6.01 6.16 -19.26
CA PHE A 30 6.29 7.43 -19.91
C PHE A 30 7.69 7.99 -19.61
N MET A 31 8.19 7.80 -18.38
CA MET A 31 9.47 8.37 -17.96
C MET A 31 10.68 7.54 -18.39
N THR A 32 10.54 6.22 -18.57
CA THR A 32 11.69 5.34 -18.87
C THR A 32 12.43 5.73 -20.15
N PRO A 33 11.76 6.05 -21.28
CA PRO A 33 12.46 6.50 -22.48
C PRO A 33 13.31 7.77 -22.26
N LEU A 34 12.79 8.73 -21.50
CA LEU A 34 13.51 9.96 -21.16
C LEU A 34 14.72 9.68 -20.26
N ASP A 35 14.56 8.77 -19.29
CA ASP A 35 15.63 8.35 -18.40
C ASP A 35 16.74 7.60 -19.15
N VAL A 36 16.40 6.70 -20.07
CA VAL A 36 17.38 5.98 -20.91
C VAL A 36 18.18 6.97 -21.77
N VAL A 37 17.51 7.91 -22.45
CA VAL A 37 18.18 8.92 -23.27
C VAL A 37 19.09 9.82 -22.43
N LYS A 38 18.61 10.27 -21.27
CA LYS A 38 19.42 11.09 -20.35
C LYS A 38 20.67 10.33 -19.91
N ILE A 39 20.53 9.09 -19.48
CA ILE A 39 21.64 8.25 -19.02
C ILE A 39 22.67 8.09 -20.15
N ARG A 40 22.22 7.76 -21.37
CA ARG A 40 23.06 7.64 -22.57
C ARG A 40 23.86 8.91 -22.90
N LEU A 41 23.21 10.08 -22.82
CA LEU A 41 23.88 11.37 -23.02
C LEU A 41 24.91 11.66 -21.93
N GLN A 42 24.59 11.38 -20.67
CA GLN A 42 25.51 11.57 -19.55
C GLN A 42 26.70 10.61 -19.61
N ALA A 43 26.48 9.37 -20.04
CA ALA A 43 27.51 8.37 -20.25
C ALA A 43 28.51 8.80 -21.33
N GLN A 44 28.01 9.32 -22.46
CA GLN A 44 28.86 9.84 -23.53
C GLN A 44 29.77 10.97 -23.03
N GLN A 45 29.24 11.90 -22.24
CA GLN A 45 30.03 13.02 -21.71
C GLN A 45 31.14 12.53 -20.77
N LYS A 46 30.87 11.51 -19.95
CA LYS A 46 31.88 10.86 -19.10
C LYS A 46 32.92 10.10 -19.93
N ALA A 47 32.52 9.45 -21.02
CA ALA A 47 33.42 8.72 -21.90
C ALA A 47 34.47 9.62 -22.58
N LEU A 48 34.04 10.81 -23.02
CA LEU A 48 34.93 11.82 -23.59
C LEU A 48 35.99 12.30 -22.59
N LEU A 49 35.66 12.34 -21.29
CA LEU A 49 36.58 12.78 -20.23
C LEU A 49 37.57 11.70 -19.79
N SER A 50 37.26 10.42 -20.00
CA SER A 50 38.02 9.31 -19.38
C SER A 50 38.99 8.56 -20.29
N ASN A 51 39.07 8.85 -21.61
CA ASN A 51 39.87 8.06 -22.59
C ASN A 51 39.60 6.53 -22.54
N LYS A 52 38.45 6.09 -22.02
CA LYS A 52 38.02 4.68 -21.90
C LYS A 52 36.82 4.42 -22.82
N CYS A 53 36.75 3.22 -23.39
CA CYS A 53 35.70 2.82 -24.33
C CYS A 53 34.55 2.13 -23.55
N TYR A 54 33.30 2.28 -24.00
CA TYR A 54 32.14 1.68 -23.31
C TYR A 54 31.56 0.52 -24.13
N LEU A 55 31.30 -0.60 -23.46
CA LEU A 55 30.54 -1.73 -24.01
C LEU A 55 29.11 -1.66 -23.46
N TYR A 56 28.13 -1.69 -24.37
CA TYR A 56 26.73 -1.55 -24.03
C TYR A 56 26.04 -2.91 -23.92
N CYS A 57 25.41 -3.19 -22.77
CA CYS A 57 24.56 -4.37 -22.58
C CYS A 57 23.30 -4.02 -21.76
N ASN A 58 22.13 -4.17 -22.39
CA ASN A 58 20.81 -4.29 -21.76
C ASN A 58 20.26 -3.08 -20.96
N GLY A 59 20.73 -1.86 -21.19
CA GLY A 59 20.08 -0.62 -20.69
C GLY A 59 20.15 -0.33 -19.18
N LEU A 60 20.51 -1.32 -18.36
CA LEU A 60 20.74 -1.20 -16.92
C LEU A 60 22.20 -0.96 -16.57
N MET A 61 23.12 -1.28 -17.48
CA MET A 61 24.54 -1.38 -17.20
C MET A 61 25.39 -0.76 -18.32
N GLU A 62 26.34 0.07 -17.89
CA GLU A 62 27.40 0.63 -18.71
C GLU A 62 28.72 -0.05 -18.31
N HIS A 63 29.32 -0.83 -19.21
CA HIS A 63 30.63 -1.41 -18.94
C HIS A 63 31.72 -0.52 -19.51
N LEU A 64 32.72 -0.17 -18.69
CA LEU A 64 33.96 0.43 -19.17
C LEU A 64 34.93 -0.67 -19.60
N CYS A 65 35.36 -0.64 -20.86
CA CYS A 65 36.49 -1.41 -21.36
C CYS A 65 37.66 -0.46 -21.70
N PRO A 66 38.91 -0.80 -21.36
CA PRO A 66 40.06 -0.09 -21.91
C PRO A 66 40.02 -0.20 -23.45
N CYS A 67 40.23 0.92 -24.14
CA CYS A 67 40.29 0.92 -25.60
C CYS A 67 41.55 0.15 -26.05
N GLY A 68 41.41 -1.11 -26.41
CA GLY A 68 42.46 -1.91 -27.07
C GLY A 68 42.20 -2.04 -28.57
N GLU A 69 43.26 -2.26 -29.36
CA GLU A 69 43.30 -2.34 -30.83
C GLU A 69 42.53 -3.53 -31.47
N ALA A 70 41.56 -4.13 -30.78
CA ALA A 70 40.80 -5.26 -31.30
C ALA A 70 39.62 -4.81 -32.18
N ALA A 71 39.60 -5.30 -33.42
CA ALA A 71 38.79 -4.88 -34.57
C ALA A 71 37.25 -5.10 -34.49
N TRP A 72 36.65 -5.22 -33.30
CA TRP A 72 35.21 -5.55 -33.14
C TRP A 72 34.44 -4.62 -32.20
N ILE A 73 34.92 -3.38 -31.98
CA ILE A 73 34.18 -2.42 -31.17
C ILE A 73 33.08 -1.78 -32.04
N PRO A 74 31.78 -1.92 -31.70
CA PRO A 74 30.72 -1.25 -32.45
C PRO A 74 30.91 0.27 -32.40
N ARG A 75 30.64 0.94 -33.54
CA ARG A 75 30.88 2.38 -33.74
C ARG A 75 30.39 3.21 -32.55
N ARG A 76 31.23 4.16 -32.10
CA ARG A 76 30.83 5.21 -31.15
C ARG A 76 29.60 5.92 -31.71
N VAL A 77 28.43 5.68 -31.14
CA VAL A 77 27.23 6.44 -31.48
C VAL A 77 27.33 7.76 -30.75
N HIS A 78 27.68 8.82 -31.49
CA HIS A 78 27.73 10.16 -30.94
C HIS A 78 26.35 10.80 -31.02
N PHE A 79 25.85 11.27 -29.89
CA PHE A 79 24.60 11.98 -29.74
C PHE A 79 24.86 13.48 -29.70
N HIS A 80 24.26 14.23 -30.64
CA HIS A 80 24.33 15.71 -30.67
C HIS A 80 23.25 16.38 -29.82
N GLY A 81 22.28 15.61 -29.32
CA GLY A 81 21.21 16.10 -28.46
C GLY A 81 20.19 15.02 -28.10
N THR A 82 19.17 15.39 -27.33
CA THR A 82 18.13 14.48 -26.86
C THR A 82 17.32 13.86 -27.99
N MET A 83 16.89 14.64 -28.98
CA MET A 83 16.11 14.12 -30.12
C MET A 83 16.95 13.22 -31.04
N ASP A 84 18.21 13.58 -31.25
CA ASP A 84 19.17 12.76 -32.00
C ASP A 84 19.45 11.42 -31.29
N ALA A 85 19.55 11.44 -29.96
CA ALA A 85 19.66 10.23 -29.15
C ALA A 85 18.40 9.35 -29.24
N PHE A 86 17.19 9.93 -29.15
CA PHE A 86 15.95 9.19 -29.37
C PHE A 86 15.94 8.48 -30.73
N TYR A 87 16.22 9.22 -31.80
CA TYR A 87 16.24 8.67 -33.15
C TYR A 87 17.29 7.57 -33.33
N LYS A 88 18.54 7.82 -32.90
CA LYS A 88 19.64 6.86 -33.06
C LYS A 88 19.45 5.60 -32.23
N ILE A 89 18.98 5.71 -30.98
CA ILE A 89 18.72 4.54 -30.13
C ILE A 89 17.60 3.70 -30.75
N SER A 90 16.48 4.31 -31.13
CA SER A 90 15.37 3.58 -31.74
C SER A 90 15.74 2.92 -33.07
N LYS A 91 16.60 3.55 -33.88
CA LYS A 91 17.04 3.02 -35.18
C LYS A 91 18.08 1.91 -35.06
N ILE A 92 19.01 2.00 -34.10
CA ILE A 92 20.16 1.09 -33.96
C ILE A 92 19.83 -0.10 -33.06
N GLU A 93 19.22 0.15 -31.90
CA GLU A 93 18.93 -0.86 -30.87
C GLU A 93 17.49 -1.37 -30.93
N GLY A 94 16.62 -0.67 -31.66
CA GLY A 94 15.18 -0.94 -31.72
C GLY A 94 14.38 -0.09 -30.74
N VAL A 95 13.07 0.05 -31.00
CA VAL A 95 12.17 0.90 -30.20
C VAL A 95 12.04 0.42 -28.75
N THR A 96 12.05 -0.89 -28.52
CA THR A 96 11.97 -1.50 -27.17
C THR A 96 13.18 -1.18 -26.30
N ALA A 97 14.33 -0.80 -26.89
CA ALA A 97 15.52 -0.41 -26.15
C ALA A 97 15.31 0.84 -25.28
N LEU A 98 14.34 1.70 -25.63
CA LEU A 98 13.95 2.85 -24.79
C LEU A 98 13.31 2.45 -23.45
N TRP A 99 12.83 1.20 -23.31
CA TRP A 99 12.31 0.65 -22.06
C TRP A 99 13.26 -0.37 -21.42
N SER A 100 14.51 -0.40 -21.88
CA SER A 100 15.54 -1.22 -21.28
C SER A 100 15.73 -0.83 -19.80
N GLY A 101 15.60 -1.81 -18.90
CA GLY A 101 15.65 -1.61 -17.46
C GLY A 101 14.33 -1.21 -16.77
N LEU A 102 13.20 -1.22 -17.49
CA LEU A 102 11.87 -0.99 -16.90
C LEU A 102 11.53 -2.04 -15.83
N SER A 103 11.79 -3.33 -16.07
CA SER A 103 11.39 -4.41 -15.14
C SER A 103 12.04 -4.28 -13.75
N PRO A 104 13.38 -4.16 -13.61
CA PRO A 104 14.00 -3.88 -12.31
C PRO A 104 13.61 -2.52 -11.74
N THR A 105 13.23 -1.57 -12.59
CA THR A 105 12.69 -0.28 -12.14
C THR A 105 11.35 -0.43 -11.45
N LEU A 106 10.42 -1.17 -12.05
CA LEU A 106 9.10 -1.44 -11.52
C LEU A 106 9.13 -2.30 -10.26
N ALA A 107 10.00 -3.32 -10.22
CA ALA A 107 10.15 -4.20 -9.06
C ALA A 107 10.45 -3.43 -7.77
N LEU A 108 11.20 -2.32 -7.87
CA LEU A 108 11.47 -1.42 -6.75
C LEU A 108 10.41 -0.31 -6.59
N ALA A 109 9.99 0.29 -7.70
CA ALA A 109 9.13 1.48 -7.69
C ALA A 109 7.71 1.16 -7.21
N LEU A 110 7.16 -0.02 -7.54
CA LEU A 110 5.80 -0.38 -7.18
C LEU A 110 5.61 -0.54 -5.65
N PRO A 111 6.40 -1.36 -4.93
CA PRO A 111 6.27 -1.44 -3.48
C PRO A 111 6.48 -0.09 -2.78
N CYS A 112 7.50 0.67 -3.20
CA CYS A 112 7.77 1.99 -2.63
C CYS A 112 6.59 2.95 -2.81
N THR A 113 5.98 2.97 -4.00
CA THR A 113 4.86 3.88 -4.30
C THR A 113 3.62 3.47 -3.53
N VAL A 114 3.31 2.17 -3.47
CA VAL A 114 2.17 1.65 -2.72
C VAL A 114 2.28 2.00 -1.24
N ILE A 115 3.42 1.68 -0.61
CA ILE A 115 3.65 1.98 0.82
C ILE A 115 3.52 3.48 1.05
N TYR A 116 4.11 4.30 0.19
CA TYR A 116 4.07 5.75 0.31
C TYR A 116 2.67 6.35 0.21
N PHE A 117 1.93 6.07 -0.87
CA PHE A 117 0.61 6.67 -1.11
C PHE A 117 -0.44 6.17 -0.13
N VAL A 118 -0.46 4.87 0.16
CA VAL A 118 -1.41 4.30 1.14
C VAL A 118 -1.12 4.83 2.53
N SER A 119 0.16 4.84 2.97
CA SER A 119 0.51 5.39 4.28
C SER A 119 0.14 6.86 4.38
N TYR A 120 0.40 7.66 3.34
CA TYR A 120 0.03 9.07 3.30
C TYR A 120 -1.49 9.26 3.48
N GLU A 121 -2.31 8.57 2.70
CA GLU A 121 -3.77 8.71 2.76
C GLU A 121 -4.32 8.29 4.13
N GLN A 122 -3.84 7.18 4.68
CA GLN A 122 -4.31 6.69 5.98
C GLN A 122 -3.88 7.62 7.13
N LEU A 123 -2.62 8.09 7.12
CA LEU A 123 -2.11 9.03 8.13
C LEU A 123 -2.82 10.37 8.04
N ARG A 124 -2.94 10.93 6.83
CA ARG A 124 -3.64 12.20 6.58
C ARG A 124 -5.09 12.12 7.05
N TYR A 125 -5.80 11.05 6.69
CA TYR A 125 -7.19 10.85 7.08
C TYR A 125 -7.32 10.78 8.61
N LYS A 126 -6.52 9.92 9.27
CA LYS A 126 -6.55 9.78 10.72
C LYS A 126 -6.27 11.11 11.43
N MET A 127 -5.26 11.84 10.99
CA MET A 127 -4.91 13.15 11.55
C MET A 127 -5.99 14.20 11.31
N LYS A 128 -6.61 14.22 10.11
CA LYS A 128 -7.72 15.14 9.77
C LYS A 128 -8.95 14.85 10.61
N THR A 129 -9.36 13.59 10.73
CA THR A 129 -10.53 13.19 11.54
C THR A 129 -10.32 13.54 13.00
N THR A 130 -9.18 13.17 13.60
CA THR A 130 -8.86 13.52 14.99
C THR A 130 -8.86 15.04 15.20
N TYR A 131 -8.27 15.81 14.29
CA TYR A 131 -8.25 17.26 14.37
C TYR A 131 -9.66 17.87 14.30
N ASN A 132 -10.48 17.42 13.35
CA ASN A 132 -11.84 17.91 13.17
C ASN A 132 -12.75 17.58 14.36
N THR A 133 -12.56 16.42 15.00
CA THR A 133 -13.25 16.05 16.24
C THR A 133 -12.89 16.98 17.40
N ILE A 134 -11.64 17.43 17.47
CA ILE A 134 -11.16 18.30 18.56
C ILE A 134 -11.53 19.78 18.34
N THR A 135 -11.52 20.26 17.10
CA THR A 135 -11.62 21.70 16.77
C THR A 135 -12.96 22.14 16.17
N GLY A 136 -13.95 21.25 16.07
CA GLY A 136 -15.28 21.61 15.57
C GLY A 136 -15.33 21.83 14.06
N ASN A 137 -14.67 20.96 13.29
CA ASN A 137 -14.76 20.89 11.82
C ASN A 137 -14.30 22.16 11.05
N MET A 138 -13.24 22.82 11.52
CA MET A 138 -12.63 24.02 10.89
C MET A 138 -11.85 23.75 9.58
N GLY A 139 -11.97 22.55 9.00
CA GLY A 139 -11.22 22.14 7.82
C GLY A 139 -9.80 21.66 8.15
N GLN A 140 -9.07 21.19 7.14
CA GLN A 140 -7.77 20.54 7.34
C GLN A 140 -6.62 21.57 7.36
N PRO A 141 -5.85 21.74 8.43
CA PRO A 141 -4.71 22.66 8.44
C PRO A 141 -3.53 22.20 7.57
N MET A 142 -2.63 23.13 7.22
CA MET A 142 -1.50 22.90 6.30
C MET A 142 -0.41 21.97 6.85
N TRP A 143 -0.29 21.84 8.18
CA TRP A 143 0.68 20.95 8.79
C TRP A 143 0.29 19.47 8.67
N ILE A 144 -1.00 19.14 8.49
CA ILE A 144 -1.43 17.74 8.37
C ILE A 144 -0.84 17.08 7.10
N PRO A 145 -1.01 17.63 5.88
CA PRO A 145 -0.35 17.08 4.69
C PRO A 145 1.18 17.02 4.81
N LEU A 146 1.80 18.03 5.45
CA LEU A 146 3.24 18.08 5.67
C LEU A 146 3.74 16.87 6.46
N PHE A 147 3.17 16.65 7.66
CA PHE A 147 3.58 15.56 8.55
C PHE A 147 3.18 14.20 8.02
N ALA A 148 1.96 14.06 7.46
CA ALA A 148 1.52 12.81 6.86
C ALA A 148 2.41 12.43 5.67
N GLY A 149 2.79 13.39 4.82
CA GLY A 149 3.69 13.19 3.70
C GLY A 149 5.10 12.79 4.14
N ALA A 150 5.68 13.56 5.05
CA ALA A 150 7.03 13.32 5.57
C ALA A 150 7.15 11.94 6.25
N THR A 151 6.19 11.59 7.10
CA THR A 151 6.18 10.30 7.81
C THR A 151 5.92 9.13 6.86
N ALA A 152 4.99 9.26 5.91
CA ALA A 152 4.75 8.23 4.89
C ALA A 152 6.00 7.97 4.03
N ARG A 153 6.72 9.03 3.64
CA ARG A 153 7.95 8.88 2.86
C ARG A 153 9.08 8.26 3.68
N MET A 154 9.25 8.67 4.94
CA MET A 154 10.22 8.07 5.86
C MET A 154 10.00 6.55 5.97
N THR A 155 8.75 6.14 6.19
CA THR A 155 8.38 4.71 6.29
C THR A 155 8.65 3.97 4.98
N ALA A 156 8.23 4.51 3.85
CA ALA A 156 8.41 3.86 2.55
C ALA A 156 9.89 3.65 2.20
N VAL A 157 10.72 4.70 2.34
CA VAL A 157 12.14 4.63 2.03
C VAL A 157 12.87 3.67 2.98
N THR A 158 12.52 3.66 4.26
CA THR A 158 13.16 2.77 5.24
C THR A 158 12.85 1.30 4.96
N LEU A 159 11.61 0.97 4.60
CA LEU A 159 11.22 -0.41 4.28
C LEU A 159 11.84 -0.91 2.97
N VAL A 160 12.04 -0.02 2.00
CA VAL A 160 12.53 -0.40 0.67
C VAL A 160 14.07 -0.32 0.56
N SER A 161 14.75 0.31 1.52
CA SER A 161 16.21 0.52 1.48
C SER A 161 17.05 -0.73 1.22
N PRO A 162 16.75 -1.91 1.78
CA PRO A 162 17.54 -3.11 1.50
C PRO A 162 17.47 -3.52 0.03
N VAL A 163 16.31 -3.34 -0.60
CA VAL A 163 16.09 -3.63 -2.03
C VAL A 163 16.77 -2.57 -2.91
N GLU A 164 16.75 -1.29 -2.48
CA GLU A 164 17.51 -0.24 -3.15
C GLU A 164 19.01 -0.55 -3.17
N LEU A 165 19.56 -1.03 -2.05
CA LEU A 165 20.97 -1.40 -1.97
C LEU A 165 21.32 -2.50 -3.00
N ILE A 166 20.52 -3.57 -3.06
CA ILE A 166 20.71 -4.65 -4.03
C ILE A 166 20.67 -4.11 -5.47
N ARG A 167 19.68 -3.26 -5.78
CA ARG A 167 19.57 -2.64 -7.10
C ARG A 167 20.79 -1.79 -7.43
N THR A 168 21.26 -0.95 -6.51
CA THR A 168 22.43 -0.10 -6.77
C THR A 168 23.69 -0.93 -7.04
N LYS A 169 23.86 -2.06 -6.34
CA LYS A 169 24.94 -3.02 -6.63
C LYS A 169 24.82 -3.62 -8.03
N MET A 170 23.63 -4.10 -8.41
CA MET A 170 23.36 -4.62 -9.76
C MET A 170 23.56 -3.57 -10.88
N GLN A 171 23.36 -2.29 -10.59
CA GLN A 171 23.60 -1.21 -11.54
C GLN A 171 25.09 -0.88 -11.67
N SER A 172 25.86 -1.06 -10.60
CA SER A 172 27.30 -0.80 -10.59
C SER A 172 28.16 -1.95 -11.14
N GLN A 173 27.71 -3.20 -10.99
CA GLN A 173 28.47 -4.40 -11.35
C GLN A 173 27.55 -5.46 -11.98
N LYS A 174 28.08 -6.23 -12.95
CA LYS A 174 27.34 -7.35 -13.56
C LYS A 174 27.44 -8.54 -12.62
N LEU A 175 26.55 -8.57 -11.65
CA LEU A 175 26.46 -9.65 -10.68
C LEU A 175 25.35 -10.62 -11.11
N THR A 176 25.70 -11.88 -11.19
CA THR A 176 24.77 -13.02 -11.24
C THR A 176 23.97 -13.06 -9.94
N TYR A 177 22.76 -13.60 -9.95
CA TYR A 177 21.93 -13.72 -8.74
C TYR A 177 22.64 -14.41 -7.56
N SER A 178 23.51 -15.38 -7.85
CA SER A 178 24.37 -16.04 -6.85
C SER A 178 25.39 -15.07 -6.24
N GLU A 179 26.01 -14.22 -7.05
CA GLU A 179 26.99 -13.22 -6.62
C GLU A 179 26.34 -12.12 -5.78
N ILE A 180 25.08 -11.76 -6.07
CA ILE A 180 24.28 -10.85 -5.23
C ILE A 180 24.03 -11.46 -3.85
N SER A 181 23.69 -12.75 -3.79
CA SER A 181 23.42 -13.44 -2.53
C SER A 181 24.69 -13.51 -1.68
N ILE A 182 25.84 -13.77 -2.30
CA ILE A 182 27.16 -13.74 -1.64
C ILE A 182 27.49 -12.32 -1.16
N ALA A 183 27.28 -11.29 -1.99
CA ALA A 183 27.51 -9.90 -1.60
C ALA A 183 26.61 -9.48 -0.41
N LEU A 184 25.35 -9.91 -0.39
CA LEU A 184 24.43 -9.66 0.71
C LEU A 184 24.89 -10.36 2.00
N GLN A 185 25.32 -11.61 1.91
CA GLN A 185 25.89 -12.35 3.03
C GLN A 185 27.17 -11.68 3.56
N GLN A 186 28.02 -11.16 2.68
CA GLN A 186 29.21 -10.41 3.08
C GLN A 186 28.84 -9.10 3.79
N VAL A 187 27.87 -8.33 3.29
CA VAL A 187 27.38 -7.12 3.95
C VAL A 187 26.85 -7.46 5.35
N LEU A 188 26.03 -8.50 5.48
CA LEU A 188 25.50 -8.94 6.77
C LEU A 188 26.60 -9.45 7.72
N LYS A 189 27.62 -10.15 7.20
CA LYS A 189 28.74 -10.69 8.01
C LYS A 189 29.68 -9.58 8.51
N TYR A 190 29.98 -8.59 7.68
CA TYR A 190 31.01 -7.56 7.98
C TYR A 190 30.46 -6.22 8.48
N GLU A 191 29.30 -5.77 7.97
CA GLU A 191 28.67 -4.51 8.39
C GLU A 191 27.43 -4.74 9.29
N GLY A 192 26.99 -6.00 9.44
CA GLY A 192 25.78 -6.34 10.16
C GLY A 192 24.50 -5.86 9.46
N PHE A 193 23.38 -5.92 10.17
CA PHE A 193 22.09 -5.46 9.66
C PHE A 193 22.09 -3.97 9.26
N LYS A 194 22.91 -3.15 9.93
CA LYS A 194 23.05 -1.71 9.63
C LYS A 194 23.64 -1.44 8.24
N GLY A 195 24.42 -2.38 7.69
CA GLY A 195 24.97 -2.27 6.33
C GLY A 195 23.90 -2.20 5.24
N LEU A 196 22.73 -2.83 5.46
CA LEU A 196 21.59 -2.79 4.52
C LEU A 196 20.96 -1.38 4.38
N PHE A 197 21.22 -0.50 5.34
CA PHE A 197 20.72 0.87 5.39
C PHE A 197 21.79 1.88 5.02
N ARG A 198 22.90 1.43 4.42
CA ARG A 198 23.97 2.33 3.96
C ARG A 198 23.45 3.28 2.89
N GLY A 199 23.58 4.57 3.14
CA GLY A 199 23.04 5.63 2.26
C GLY A 199 21.60 6.04 2.56
N LEU A 200 20.89 5.36 3.48
CA LEU A 200 19.53 5.70 3.88
C LEU A 200 19.42 7.16 4.32
N SER A 201 20.34 7.63 5.16
CA SER A 201 20.34 9.01 5.66
C SER A 201 20.37 10.05 4.54
N SER A 202 21.11 9.78 3.46
CA SER A 202 21.22 10.67 2.30
C SER A 202 19.92 10.71 1.50
N THR A 203 19.29 9.54 1.35
CA THR A 203 17.96 9.44 0.72
C THR A 203 16.90 10.15 1.56
N LEU A 204 16.87 9.94 2.88
CA LEU A 204 15.91 10.58 3.77
C LEU A 204 16.04 12.10 3.77
N LEU A 205 17.27 12.63 3.78
CA LEU A 205 17.52 14.08 3.78
C LEU A 205 16.92 14.78 2.56
N ARG A 206 16.84 14.10 1.41
CA ARG A 206 16.22 14.64 0.20
C ARG A 206 14.72 14.33 0.13
N ASP A 207 14.34 13.07 0.36
CA ASP A 207 13.01 12.58 0.02
C ASP A 207 11.96 13.03 1.04
N VAL A 208 12.30 13.11 2.33
CA VAL A 208 11.36 13.50 3.39
C VAL A 208 10.94 14.96 3.26
N PRO A 209 11.86 15.95 3.13
CA PRO A 209 11.48 17.33 2.88
C PRO A 209 10.73 17.49 1.55
N PHE A 210 11.14 16.76 0.51
CA PHE A 210 10.47 16.81 -0.79
C PHE A 210 9.00 16.40 -0.65
N SER A 211 8.73 15.29 0.05
CA SER A 211 7.38 14.78 0.23
C SER A 211 6.50 15.70 1.07
N GLY A 212 7.01 16.23 2.17
CA GLY A 212 6.25 17.16 3.01
C GLY A 212 5.83 18.41 2.23
N ILE A 213 6.77 19.02 1.51
CA ILE A 213 6.51 20.22 0.69
C ILE A 213 5.56 19.89 -0.46
N TYR A 214 5.77 18.74 -1.12
CA TYR A 214 4.93 18.28 -2.22
C TYR A 214 3.46 18.17 -1.81
N TRP A 215 3.15 17.39 -0.77
CA TRP A 215 1.76 17.19 -0.34
C TRP A 215 1.13 18.47 0.23
N THR A 216 1.89 19.28 0.96
CA THR A 216 1.41 20.58 1.45
C THR A 216 1.04 21.51 0.30
N THR A 217 1.90 21.61 -0.71
CA THR A 217 1.65 22.46 -1.89
C THR A 217 0.51 21.92 -2.74
N TYR A 218 0.46 20.60 -2.93
CA TYR A 218 -0.60 19.93 -3.67
C TYR A 218 -1.98 20.16 -3.04
N GLU A 219 -2.12 19.92 -1.74
CA GLU A 219 -3.38 20.12 -1.02
C GLU A 219 -3.78 21.59 -0.95
N LYS A 220 -2.81 22.51 -0.80
CA LYS A 220 -3.08 23.96 -0.85
C LYS A 220 -3.66 24.34 -2.20
N THR A 221 -3.01 23.88 -3.27
CA THR A 221 -3.40 24.21 -4.65
C THR A 221 -4.77 23.63 -4.95
N LYS A 222 -5.01 22.36 -4.60
CA LYS A 222 -6.33 21.71 -4.75
C LYS A 222 -7.45 22.53 -4.10
N ARG A 223 -7.24 23.03 -2.87
CA ARG A 223 -8.26 23.82 -2.14
C ARG A 223 -8.50 25.21 -2.70
N ILE A 224 -7.47 25.90 -3.18
CA ILE A 224 -7.63 27.25 -3.76
C ILE A 224 -8.57 27.22 -4.97
N PHE A 225 -8.54 26.13 -5.73
CA PHE A 225 -9.33 25.97 -6.94
C PHE A 225 -10.62 25.15 -6.73
N ASP A 226 -10.97 24.79 -5.50
CA ASP A 226 -12.13 23.96 -5.16
C ASP A 226 -13.44 24.81 -5.11
N LYS A 227 -13.94 25.27 -6.27
CA LYS A 227 -15.19 26.05 -6.37
C LYS A 227 -16.44 25.16 -6.41
N PRO A 228 -17.51 25.43 -5.63
CA PRO A 228 -18.68 24.54 -5.45
C PRO A 228 -19.38 24.02 -6.73
N ASP A 229 -19.31 24.75 -7.85
CA ASP A 229 -20.08 24.43 -9.08
C ASP A 229 -19.28 23.84 -10.26
N SER A 230 -17.96 23.70 -10.19
CA SER A 230 -17.18 23.12 -11.30
C SER A 230 -17.24 21.59 -11.23
N GLU A 231 -17.30 20.86 -12.34
CA GLU A 231 -17.05 19.40 -12.36
C GLU A 231 -15.63 19.13 -11.82
N LYS A 232 -15.57 18.84 -10.53
CA LYS A 232 -14.35 18.82 -9.72
C LYS A 232 -13.57 17.54 -10.00
N ASN A 233 -12.25 17.70 -10.18
CA ASN A 233 -11.26 16.63 -10.25
C ASN A 233 -10.98 16.00 -11.63
N THR A 234 -11.05 16.77 -12.72
CA THR A 234 -10.52 16.33 -14.02
C THR A 234 -9.05 15.91 -13.91
N PHE A 235 -8.67 14.86 -14.63
CA PHE A 235 -7.28 14.38 -14.72
C PHE A 235 -6.28 15.53 -14.96
N LEU A 236 -6.60 16.45 -15.88
CA LEU A 236 -5.78 17.61 -16.20
C LEU A 236 -5.57 18.56 -15.01
N PHE A 237 -6.59 18.79 -14.18
CA PHE A 237 -6.47 19.64 -13.01
C PHE A 237 -5.48 19.05 -11.99
N ASN A 238 -5.62 17.75 -11.69
CA ASN A 238 -4.71 17.05 -10.80
C ASN A 238 -3.29 16.97 -11.38
N PHE A 239 -3.15 16.85 -12.70
CA PHE A 239 -1.88 16.92 -13.40
C PHE A 239 -1.18 18.27 -13.18
N PHE A 240 -1.89 19.39 -13.38
CA PHE A 240 -1.33 20.73 -13.15
C PHE A 240 -0.96 20.95 -11.68
N CYS A 241 -1.83 20.57 -10.74
CA CYS A 241 -1.54 20.67 -9.31
C CYS A 241 -0.30 19.83 -8.93
N GLY A 242 -0.18 18.62 -9.48
CA GLY A 242 0.98 17.74 -9.30
C GLY A 242 2.27 18.33 -9.85
N SER A 243 2.21 18.93 -11.04
CA SER A 243 3.35 19.58 -11.69
C SER A 243 3.86 20.77 -10.89
N VAL A 244 2.96 21.65 -10.41
CA VAL A 244 3.30 22.81 -9.58
C VAL A 244 3.90 22.36 -8.25
N ALA A 245 3.24 21.42 -7.56
CA ALA A 245 3.74 20.88 -6.30
C ALA A 245 5.11 20.20 -6.45
N GLY A 246 5.29 19.41 -7.50
CA GLY A 246 6.56 18.75 -7.84
C GLY A 246 7.68 19.75 -8.13
N SER A 247 7.38 20.82 -8.85
CA SER A 247 8.35 21.87 -9.19
C SER A 247 8.80 22.66 -7.96
N VAL A 248 7.87 23.07 -7.10
CA VAL A 248 8.17 23.78 -5.86
C VAL A 248 9.00 22.89 -4.93
N ALA A 249 8.59 21.64 -4.74
CA ALA A 249 9.34 20.69 -3.92
C ALA A 249 10.74 20.40 -4.49
N ALA A 250 10.87 20.28 -5.81
CA ALA A 250 12.14 20.07 -6.48
C ALA A 250 13.12 21.24 -6.32
N PHE A 251 12.61 22.48 -6.39
CA PHE A 251 13.41 23.68 -6.17
C PHE A 251 13.96 23.75 -4.74
N VAL A 252 13.07 23.63 -3.74
CA VAL A 252 13.47 23.75 -2.33
C VAL A 252 14.44 22.66 -1.90
N THR A 253 14.30 21.46 -2.46
CA THR A 253 15.17 20.32 -2.12
C THR A 253 16.35 20.12 -3.06
N LEU A 254 16.65 21.11 -3.92
CA LEU A 254 17.81 21.04 -4.82
C LEU A 254 19.16 20.90 -4.11
N PRO A 255 19.45 21.69 -3.06
CA PRO A 255 20.71 21.53 -2.34
C PRO A 255 20.93 20.12 -1.79
N PHE A 256 19.88 19.47 -1.27
CA PHE A 256 19.97 18.11 -0.72
C PHE A 256 20.21 17.06 -1.81
N ASP A 257 19.62 17.23 -2.99
CA ASP A 257 19.84 16.33 -4.12
C ASP A 257 21.25 16.47 -4.69
N VAL A 258 21.79 17.69 -4.77
CA VAL A 258 23.19 17.91 -5.16
C VAL A 258 24.14 17.23 -4.16
N ILE A 259 23.94 17.42 -2.85
CA ILE A 259 24.77 16.76 -1.82
C ILE A 259 24.69 15.23 -1.94
N LYS A 260 23.49 14.67 -2.10
CA LYS A 260 23.28 13.22 -2.28
C LYS A 260 23.98 12.70 -3.54
N THR A 261 23.84 13.39 -4.67
CA THR A 261 24.45 12.94 -5.93
C THR A 261 25.98 12.97 -5.87
N HIS A 262 26.59 14.00 -5.28
CA HIS A 262 28.04 14.02 -5.00
C HIS A 262 28.47 12.88 -4.09
N GLN A 263 27.71 12.60 -3.03
CA GLN A 263 28.02 11.49 -2.13
C GLN A 263 27.94 10.13 -2.83
N GLN A 264 26.96 9.94 -3.72
CA GLN A 264 26.82 8.73 -4.52
C GLN A 264 27.96 8.57 -5.54
N ILE A 265 28.43 9.66 -6.15
CA ILE A 265 29.59 9.66 -7.05
C ILE A 265 30.85 9.25 -6.28
N GLU A 266 31.13 9.87 -5.13
CA GLU A 266 32.31 9.55 -4.31
C GLU A 266 32.30 8.08 -3.84
N LEU A 267 31.13 7.56 -3.46
CA LEU A 267 30.96 6.15 -3.10
C LEU A 267 31.22 5.21 -4.29
N GLY A 268 30.70 5.54 -5.47
CA GLY A 268 30.91 4.76 -6.69
C GLY A 268 32.37 4.74 -7.14
N GLU A 269 33.05 5.89 -7.11
CA GLU A 269 34.48 5.98 -7.44
C GLU A 269 35.34 5.16 -6.48
N LYS A 270 35.08 5.27 -5.16
CA LYS A 270 35.78 4.45 -4.15
C LYS A 270 35.51 2.95 -4.33
N GLU A 271 34.37 2.55 -4.85
CA GLU A 271 34.09 1.13 -5.11
C GLU A 271 34.78 0.61 -6.38
N ILE A 272 34.98 1.46 -7.39
CA ILE A 272 35.59 1.08 -8.69
C ILE A 272 37.13 1.15 -8.64
N TYR A 273 37.72 2.10 -7.91
CA TYR A 273 39.15 2.41 -7.97
C TYR A 273 39.97 1.91 -6.78
N THR A 274 39.34 1.44 -5.69
CA THR A 274 40.07 1.00 -4.51
C THR A 274 40.17 -0.52 -4.47
N ASP A 275 41.33 -1.03 -4.85
CA ASP A 275 41.70 -2.44 -4.77
C ASP A 275 41.89 -2.85 -3.29
N GLY A 276 40.80 -3.25 -2.62
CA GLY A 276 40.72 -4.06 -1.40
C GLY A 276 41.44 -3.64 -0.10
N LYS A 277 42.44 -2.74 -0.13
CA LYS A 277 43.43 -2.60 0.95
C LYS A 277 43.31 -1.31 1.78
N THR A 278 42.56 -0.30 1.31
CA THR A 278 42.34 0.93 2.10
C THR A 278 40.88 1.36 2.02
N ARG A 279 40.06 0.95 2.99
CA ARG A 279 38.64 1.35 3.09
C ARG A 279 38.56 2.80 3.59
N GLN A 280 38.78 3.78 2.71
CA GLN A 280 38.64 5.18 3.09
C GLN A 280 37.19 5.49 3.47
N ARG A 281 37.00 6.09 4.65
CA ARG A 281 35.69 6.53 5.14
C ARG A 281 35.07 7.49 4.11
N ALA A 282 33.80 7.26 3.76
CA ALA A 282 33.06 8.19 2.91
C ALA A 282 32.90 9.52 3.64
N SER A 283 33.07 10.63 2.93
CA SER A 283 32.93 11.98 3.50
C SER A 283 31.52 12.16 4.08
N ASN A 284 31.39 12.86 5.21
CA ASN A 284 30.06 13.15 5.73
C ASN A 284 29.36 14.19 4.83
N MET A 285 28.03 14.20 4.83
CA MET A 285 27.25 15.15 4.03
C MET A 285 27.61 16.61 4.31
N LYS A 286 27.96 16.92 5.57
CA LYS A 286 28.41 18.27 5.97
C LYS A 286 29.71 18.66 5.29
N ASP A 287 30.63 17.72 5.12
CA ASP A 287 31.93 17.95 4.49
C ASP A 287 31.76 18.20 3.00
N ILE A 288 30.90 17.41 2.35
CA ILE A 288 30.53 17.59 0.93
C ILE A 288 29.84 18.94 0.73
N ALA A 289 28.85 19.29 1.56
CA ALA A 289 28.15 20.57 1.48
C ALA A 289 29.11 21.76 1.64
N LYS A 290 30.03 21.68 2.61
CA LYS A 290 31.04 22.72 2.85
C LYS A 290 32.03 22.83 1.68
N ALA A 291 32.43 21.70 1.09
CA ALA A 291 33.32 21.67 -0.07
C ALA A 291 32.67 22.31 -1.31
N ILE A 292 31.41 21.97 -1.60
CA ILE A 292 30.66 22.56 -2.72
C ILE A 292 30.50 24.07 -2.53
N TYR A 293 30.09 24.47 -1.33
CA TYR A 293 29.91 25.89 -1.00
C TYR A 293 31.22 26.68 -1.12
N ARG A 294 32.34 26.12 -0.66
CA ARG A 294 33.66 26.79 -0.75
C ARG A 294 34.13 26.94 -2.21
N ASN A 295 33.88 25.95 -3.06
CA ASN A 295 34.41 25.93 -4.43
C ASN A 295 33.51 26.66 -5.45
N HIS A 296 32.19 26.56 -5.30
CA HIS A 296 31.21 27.06 -6.30
C HIS A 296 30.14 27.99 -5.71
N GLY A 297 30.23 28.30 -4.41
CA GLY A 297 29.26 29.12 -3.71
C GLY A 297 27.85 28.51 -3.68
N VAL A 298 26.84 29.37 -3.49
CA VAL A 298 25.42 28.98 -3.47
C VAL A 298 24.97 28.44 -4.83
N LYS A 299 25.51 28.96 -5.94
CA LYS A 299 25.18 28.50 -7.30
C LYS A 299 25.51 27.02 -7.49
N GLY A 300 26.60 26.53 -6.86
CA GLY A 300 26.97 25.13 -6.83
C GLY A 300 25.89 24.20 -6.26
N LEU A 301 25.11 24.66 -5.28
CA LEU A 301 24.03 23.87 -4.67
C LEU A 301 22.76 23.81 -5.53
N PHE A 302 22.66 24.67 -6.56
CA PHE A 302 21.53 24.73 -7.47
C PHE A 302 21.90 24.30 -8.91
N THR A 303 23.06 23.69 -9.10
CA THR A 303 23.46 23.14 -10.41
C THR A 303 22.51 22.03 -10.83
N GLY A 304 22.07 22.04 -12.09
CA GLY A 304 21.18 21.01 -12.62
C GLY A 304 19.69 21.23 -12.31
N PHE A 305 19.28 22.42 -11.86
CA PHE A 305 17.88 22.78 -11.60
C PHE A 305 16.95 22.47 -12.79
N LEU A 306 17.26 22.96 -13.99
CA LEU A 306 16.41 22.79 -15.16
C LEU A 306 16.19 21.30 -15.51
N PRO A 307 17.25 20.48 -15.68
CA PRO A 307 17.09 19.04 -15.88
C PRO A 307 16.26 18.35 -14.79
N ARG A 308 16.35 18.83 -13.54
CA ARG A 308 15.54 18.28 -12.44
C ARG A 308 14.07 18.62 -12.60
N ILE A 309 13.72 19.86 -12.92
CA ILE A 309 12.31 20.26 -13.12
C ILE A 309 11.69 19.50 -14.29
N PHE A 310 12.39 19.42 -15.43
CA PHE A 310 11.90 18.69 -16.61
C PHE A 310 11.67 17.20 -16.34
N LYS A 311 12.38 16.60 -15.37
CA LYS A 311 12.14 15.22 -14.95
C LYS A 311 11.03 15.11 -13.91
N VAL A 312 11.11 15.91 -12.84
CA VAL A 312 10.27 15.74 -11.65
C VAL A 312 8.84 16.22 -11.90
N ALA A 313 8.66 17.35 -12.59
CA ALA A 313 7.33 17.93 -12.78
C ALA A 313 6.40 16.99 -13.58
N PRO A 314 6.80 16.43 -14.74
CA PRO A 314 5.97 15.47 -15.46
C PRO A 314 5.76 14.15 -14.70
N ALA A 315 6.81 13.63 -14.05
CA ALA A 315 6.70 12.39 -13.29
C ALA A 315 5.70 12.50 -12.13
N CYS A 316 5.76 13.59 -11.35
CA CYS A 316 4.81 13.85 -10.28
C CYS A 316 3.40 14.10 -10.81
N ALA A 317 3.27 14.85 -11.91
CA ALA A 317 1.99 15.17 -12.52
C ALA A 317 1.23 13.94 -13.00
N ILE A 318 1.90 13.04 -13.75
CA ILE A 318 1.31 11.78 -14.22
C ILE A 318 0.91 10.91 -13.02
N MET A 319 1.83 10.73 -12.07
CA MET A 319 1.61 9.88 -10.90
C MET A 319 0.36 10.28 -10.13
N ILE A 320 0.25 11.56 -9.77
CA ILE A 320 -0.87 12.03 -8.95
C ILE A 320 -2.17 12.11 -9.74
N ALA A 321 -2.12 12.50 -11.02
CA ALA A 321 -3.31 12.57 -11.85
C ALA A 321 -3.94 11.18 -12.04
N THR A 322 -3.11 10.17 -12.29
CA THR A 322 -3.56 8.78 -12.38
C THR A 322 -4.05 8.26 -11.03
N PHE A 323 -3.34 8.53 -9.93
CA PHE A 323 -3.75 8.10 -8.60
C PHE A 323 -5.12 8.67 -8.20
N GLU A 324 -5.33 9.98 -8.39
CA GLU A 324 -6.60 10.64 -8.09
C GLU A 324 -7.73 10.20 -9.02
N TYR A 325 -7.43 9.98 -10.29
CA TYR A 325 -8.39 9.43 -11.23
C TYR A 325 -8.83 8.01 -10.80
N GLY A 326 -7.87 7.17 -10.40
CA GLY A 326 -8.15 5.84 -9.84
C GLY A 326 -9.01 5.91 -8.59
N LYS A 327 -8.71 6.84 -7.67
CA LYS A 327 -9.53 7.08 -6.48
C LYS A 327 -10.97 7.44 -6.83
N GLN A 328 -11.18 8.38 -7.75
CA GLN A 328 -12.51 8.78 -8.20
C GLN A 328 -13.26 7.65 -8.90
N PHE A 329 -12.56 6.85 -9.71
CA PHE A 329 -13.12 5.68 -10.36
C PHE A 329 -13.68 4.70 -9.33
N PHE A 330 -12.90 4.35 -8.30
CA PHE A 330 -13.36 3.47 -7.23
C PHE A 330 -14.45 4.08 -6.37
N GLN A 331 -14.44 5.40 -6.12
CA GLN A 331 -15.55 6.08 -5.42
C GLN A 331 -16.86 6.02 -6.20
N LYS A 332 -16.82 6.28 -7.52
CA LYS A 332 -18.00 6.18 -8.39
C LYS A 332 -18.51 4.75 -8.42
N TYR A 333 -17.61 3.77 -8.55
CA TYR A 333 -17.93 2.35 -8.52
C TYR A 333 -18.61 1.95 -7.19
N ASN A 334 -18.02 2.29 -6.04
CA ASN A 334 -18.58 1.99 -4.73
C ASN A 334 -19.96 2.66 -4.54
N SER A 335 -20.13 3.89 -5.04
CA SER A 335 -21.42 4.59 -4.96
C SER A 335 -22.50 3.98 -5.85
N GLN A 336 -22.14 3.52 -7.05
CA GLN A 336 -23.08 2.80 -7.92
C GLN A 336 -23.51 1.48 -7.28
N GLN A 337 -22.56 0.68 -6.78
CA GLN A 337 -22.87 -0.56 -6.06
C GLN A 337 -23.80 -0.33 -4.86
N TYR A 338 -23.54 0.73 -4.08
CA TYR A 338 -24.43 1.10 -2.98
C TYR A 338 -25.83 1.51 -3.44
N LYS A 339 -25.95 2.30 -4.51
CA LYS A 339 -27.24 2.69 -5.09
C LYS A 339 -28.02 1.48 -5.63
N GLU A 340 -27.33 0.56 -6.31
CA GLU A 340 -27.93 -0.67 -6.82
C GLU A 340 -28.42 -1.56 -5.68
N MET A 341 -27.63 -1.71 -4.62
CA MET A 341 -28.03 -2.41 -3.39
C MET A 341 -29.29 -1.78 -2.76
N MET A 342 -29.32 -0.45 -2.66
CA MET A 342 -30.48 0.30 -2.13
C MET A 342 -31.72 0.18 -3.04
N GLN A 343 -31.54 0.17 -4.35
CA GLN A 343 -32.65 -0.02 -5.31
C GLN A 343 -33.21 -1.43 -5.27
N ARG A 344 -32.37 -2.47 -5.13
CA ARG A 344 -32.82 -3.86 -4.93
C ARG A 344 -33.65 -3.98 -3.65
N HIS A 345 -33.15 -3.46 -2.54
CA HIS A 345 -33.90 -3.42 -1.28
C HIS A 345 -35.21 -2.63 -1.36
N HIS A 346 -35.26 -1.52 -2.11
CA HIS A 346 -36.50 -0.77 -2.32
C HIS A 346 -37.53 -1.53 -3.16
N LYS A 347 -37.07 -2.33 -4.14
CA LYS A 347 -37.94 -3.17 -4.97
C LYS A 347 -38.53 -4.32 -4.17
N ASP A 348 -37.76 -4.91 -3.26
CA ASP A 348 -38.24 -5.94 -2.31
C ASP A 348 -39.31 -5.37 -1.35
N ILE A 349 -39.18 -4.10 -0.97
CA ILE A 349 -40.17 -3.38 -0.15
C ILE A 349 -41.46 -3.07 -0.94
N ILE A 350 -41.39 -2.81 -2.24
CA ILE A 350 -42.59 -2.53 -3.07
C ILE A 350 -43.37 -3.81 -3.41
N ILE A 351 -42.69 -4.95 -3.55
CA ILE A 351 -43.33 -6.25 -3.82
C ILE A 351 -44.02 -6.81 -2.55
N GLY A 352 -43.57 -6.41 -1.36
CA GLY A 352 -44.28 -6.64 -0.08
C GLY A 352 -45.33 -5.55 0.18
N GLY A 353 -46.59 -5.83 -0.16
CA GLY A 353 -47.68 -4.85 -0.25
C GLY A 353 -47.89 -3.82 0.89
N ASN A 354 -48.33 -2.65 0.41
CA ASN A 354 -49.07 -1.53 1.00
C ASN A 354 -49.55 -1.62 2.48
N SER A 355 -49.24 -0.56 3.27
CA SER A 355 -50.09 0.12 4.28
C SER A 355 -49.28 0.60 5.49
N ASN A 356 -49.12 1.93 5.67
CA ASN A 356 -48.66 2.64 6.89
C ASN A 356 -47.37 2.19 7.62
N THR A 357 -46.71 1.13 7.18
CA THR A 357 -45.48 0.54 7.72
C THR A 357 -44.24 1.24 7.17
N GLY A 358 -44.30 1.86 5.97
CA GLY A 358 -43.16 2.53 5.34
C GLY A 358 -42.55 3.68 6.15
N LYS A 359 -43.38 4.47 6.86
CA LYS A 359 -42.88 5.54 7.74
C LYS A 359 -42.31 5.01 9.06
N ARG A 360 -42.86 3.90 9.57
CA ARG A 360 -42.34 3.19 10.74
C ARG A 360 -41.03 2.46 10.43
N TYR A 361 -40.87 1.95 9.20
CA TYR A 361 -39.66 1.28 8.72
C TYR A 361 -38.46 2.22 8.59
N ILE A 362 -38.66 3.47 8.16
CA ILE A 362 -37.56 4.46 8.09
C ILE A 362 -37.10 4.88 9.51
N GLN A 363 -38.03 5.00 10.46
CA GLN A 363 -37.71 5.29 11.85
C GLN A 363 -37.09 4.08 12.58
N LEU A 364 -37.48 2.85 12.21
CA LEU A 364 -36.91 1.61 12.72
C LEU A 364 -35.55 1.28 12.05
N HIS A 365 -35.29 1.75 10.82
CA HIS A 365 -34.02 1.52 10.13
C HIS A 365 -32.89 2.49 10.49
N LEU A 366 -33.20 3.65 11.08
CA LEU A 366 -32.19 4.44 11.79
C LEU A 366 -31.68 3.71 13.06
N VAL A 367 -32.40 2.69 13.54
CA VAL A 367 -31.99 1.81 14.63
C VAL A 367 -31.26 0.54 14.11
N THR A 368 -31.39 0.17 12.83
CA THR A 368 -30.76 -1.06 12.26
C THR A 368 -29.39 -0.85 11.63
N MET A 369 -28.57 0.06 12.16
CA MET A 369 -27.11 -0.03 11.97
C MET A 369 -26.44 -0.97 13.00
N SER A 370 -27.18 -1.86 13.69
CA SER A 370 -26.59 -2.71 14.74
C SER A 370 -27.15 -4.13 14.94
N ASN A 371 -27.78 -4.79 13.96
CA ASN A 371 -28.26 -6.17 14.17
C ASN A 371 -27.64 -7.17 13.19
N THR A 372 -26.33 -7.44 13.34
CA THR A 372 -25.70 -8.64 12.77
C THR A 372 -26.37 -9.87 13.38
N ILE A 373 -26.94 -10.74 12.53
CA ILE A 373 -27.46 -12.04 12.97
C ILE A 373 -26.28 -12.99 13.13
N VAL A 374 -26.20 -13.67 14.27
CA VAL A 374 -25.10 -14.55 14.63
C VAL A 374 -25.67 -15.91 15.05
N HIS A 375 -25.01 -16.97 14.61
CA HIS A 375 -25.32 -18.33 15.04
C HIS A 375 -24.28 -18.78 16.08
N TYR A 376 -24.70 -18.88 17.35
CA TYR A 376 -23.85 -19.25 18.47
C TYR A 376 -23.85 -20.76 18.69
N ILE A 377 -22.66 -21.33 18.87
CA ILE A 377 -22.45 -22.74 19.17
C ILE A 377 -21.60 -22.85 20.43
N LEU A 378 -22.10 -23.54 21.45
CA LEU A 378 -21.42 -23.79 22.71
C LEU A 378 -20.89 -25.23 22.69
N VAL A 379 -19.60 -25.37 22.95
CA VAL A 379 -18.88 -26.65 22.91
C VAL A 379 -18.21 -26.88 24.26
N ARG A 380 -18.44 -28.06 24.84
CA ARG A 380 -17.81 -28.40 26.13
C ARG A 380 -16.34 -28.78 25.95
N THR A 381 -15.45 -28.28 26.81
CA THR A 381 -13.99 -28.44 26.66
C THR A 381 -13.42 -29.70 27.29
N ASP A 382 -14.12 -30.28 28.25
CA ASP A 382 -13.77 -31.55 28.92
C ASP A 382 -13.81 -32.75 27.97
N LEU A 383 -14.54 -32.67 26.83
CA LEU A 383 -14.46 -33.66 25.75
C LEU A 383 -13.01 -33.85 25.27
N LEU A 384 -12.30 -32.75 25.03
CA LEU A 384 -10.90 -32.82 24.60
C LEU A 384 -9.95 -33.14 25.74
N ARG A 385 -10.14 -32.51 26.91
CA ARG A 385 -9.16 -32.54 28.00
C ARG A 385 -9.26 -33.79 28.87
N ASP A 386 -10.48 -34.17 29.24
CA ASP A 386 -10.73 -35.17 30.28
C ASP A 386 -11.23 -36.48 29.69
N MET A 387 -12.01 -36.42 28.61
CA MET A 387 -12.53 -37.60 27.90
C MET A 387 -11.69 -38.02 26.68
N ALA A 388 -10.59 -37.31 26.41
CA ALA A 388 -9.63 -37.64 25.35
C ALA A 388 -10.21 -37.77 23.93
N TRP A 389 -11.28 -37.02 23.61
CA TRP A 389 -11.83 -36.98 22.26
C TRP A 389 -10.86 -36.31 21.27
N SER A 390 -10.92 -36.72 20.01
CA SER A 390 -10.18 -36.03 18.95
C SER A 390 -10.81 -34.68 18.62
N VAL A 391 -10.00 -33.72 18.17
CA VAL A 391 -10.49 -32.41 17.67
C VAL A 391 -11.51 -32.61 16.54
N GLY A 392 -11.28 -33.57 15.65
CA GLY A 392 -12.20 -33.90 14.57
C GLY A 392 -13.57 -34.35 15.07
N SER A 393 -13.60 -35.21 16.09
CA SER A 393 -14.84 -35.68 16.73
C SER A 393 -15.63 -34.51 17.33
N VAL A 394 -14.96 -33.62 18.06
CA VAL A 394 -15.62 -32.46 18.68
C VAL A 394 -16.16 -31.46 17.65
N VAL A 395 -15.42 -31.22 16.56
CA VAL A 395 -15.89 -30.39 15.44
C VAL A 395 -17.11 -31.01 14.76
N ALA A 396 -17.11 -32.34 14.54
CA ALA A 396 -18.25 -33.03 13.95
C ALA A 396 -19.52 -32.84 14.81
N GLN A 397 -19.41 -32.98 16.13
CA GLN A 397 -20.52 -32.74 17.05
C GLN A 397 -21.06 -31.31 16.98
N ALA A 398 -20.16 -30.31 16.94
CA ALA A 398 -20.55 -28.91 16.79
C ALA A 398 -21.28 -28.65 15.45
N CYS A 399 -20.83 -29.28 14.37
CA CYS A 399 -21.49 -29.22 13.06
C CYS A 399 -22.87 -29.88 13.06
N HIS A 400 -23.02 -31.03 13.73
CA HIS A 400 -24.31 -31.70 13.88
C HIS A 400 -25.30 -30.84 14.68
N ALA A 401 -24.86 -30.27 15.81
CA ALA A 401 -25.66 -29.36 16.61
C ALA A 401 -26.10 -28.12 15.81
N SER A 402 -25.17 -27.49 15.07
CA SER A 402 -25.46 -26.33 14.21
C SER A 402 -26.48 -26.66 13.12
N THR A 403 -26.29 -27.78 12.43
CA THR A 403 -27.18 -28.22 11.34
C THR A 403 -28.56 -28.57 11.88
N ALA A 404 -28.63 -29.24 13.03
CA ALA A 404 -29.89 -29.59 13.68
C ALA A 404 -30.67 -28.35 14.13
N ALA A 405 -29.99 -27.35 14.71
CA ALA A 405 -30.63 -26.08 15.09
C ALA A 405 -31.19 -25.34 13.87
N LEU A 406 -30.40 -25.23 12.79
CA LEU A 406 -30.84 -24.58 11.55
C LEU A 406 -32.02 -25.30 10.90
N HIS A 407 -32.05 -26.64 10.96
CA HIS A 407 -33.16 -27.43 10.44
C HIS A 407 -34.43 -27.29 11.29
N LEU A 408 -34.30 -27.36 12.61
CA LEU A 408 -35.42 -27.29 13.56
C LEU A 408 -36.14 -25.94 13.46
N TYR A 409 -35.39 -24.86 13.25
CA TYR A 409 -35.90 -23.50 13.17
C TYR A 409 -35.87 -22.92 11.76
N LYS A 410 -35.92 -23.77 10.72
CA LYS A 410 -35.83 -23.34 9.31
C LYS A 410 -36.91 -22.34 8.89
N ASP A 411 -38.07 -22.39 9.53
CA ASP A 411 -39.24 -21.57 9.19
C ASP A 411 -39.25 -20.21 9.92
N ASP A 412 -38.33 -20.00 10.86
CA ASP A 412 -38.15 -18.74 11.59
C ASP A 412 -37.54 -17.62 10.73
N ASP A 413 -37.98 -16.38 10.94
CA ASP A 413 -37.58 -15.22 10.14
C ASP A 413 -36.07 -14.90 10.28
N TYR A 414 -35.49 -15.08 11.47
CA TYR A 414 -34.06 -14.86 11.65
C TYR A 414 -33.24 -15.98 11.02
N THR A 415 -33.70 -17.22 11.10
CA THR A 415 -33.05 -18.35 10.41
C THR A 415 -33.10 -18.17 8.89
N LYS A 416 -34.25 -17.79 8.32
CA LYS A 416 -34.40 -17.50 6.88
C LYS A 416 -33.46 -16.39 6.43
N LYS A 417 -33.38 -15.30 7.20
CA LYS A 417 -32.46 -14.18 6.92
C LYS A 417 -30.99 -14.55 7.08
N TYR A 418 -30.67 -15.43 8.04
CA TYR A 418 -29.32 -15.96 8.20
C TYR A 418 -28.90 -16.85 7.01
N LEU A 419 -29.85 -17.61 6.46
CA LEU A 419 -29.62 -18.51 5.31
C LEU A 419 -29.77 -17.82 3.94
N SER A 420 -30.26 -16.57 3.87
CA SER A 420 -30.41 -15.85 2.59
C SER A 420 -29.09 -15.35 2.00
N ASP A 421 -28.06 -15.19 2.83
CA ASP A 421 -26.72 -14.74 2.44
C ASP A 421 -25.69 -15.75 2.93
N LEU A 422 -25.52 -16.83 2.16
CA LEU A 422 -24.65 -17.95 2.51
C LEU A 422 -23.17 -17.57 2.55
N ASP A 423 -22.77 -16.53 1.80
CA ASP A 423 -21.38 -16.09 1.70
C ASP A 423 -20.94 -15.24 2.91
N ASN A 424 -21.89 -14.64 3.65
CA ASN A 424 -21.61 -13.77 4.81
C ASN A 424 -22.18 -14.30 6.14
N MET A 425 -22.30 -15.63 6.28
CA MET A 425 -22.75 -16.26 7.51
C MET A 425 -21.77 -16.06 8.67
N HIS A 426 -22.23 -15.52 9.79
CA HIS A 426 -21.43 -15.34 11.00
C HIS A 426 -21.74 -16.38 12.08
N LYS A 427 -20.80 -17.31 12.31
CA LYS A 427 -20.84 -18.29 13.41
C LYS A 427 -19.85 -17.93 14.50
N VAL A 428 -20.25 -18.10 15.76
CA VAL A 428 -19.37 -17.89 16.92
C VAL A 428 -19.40 -19.14 17.79
N VAL A 429 -18.21 -19.73 18.00
CA VAL A 429 -18.04 -20.92 18.83
C VAL A 429 -17.49 -20.52 20.20
N LEU A 430 -18.19 -20.92 21.25
CA LEU A 430 -17.89 -20.58 22.64
C LEU A 430 -17.58 -21.84 23.45
N GLU A 431 -16.71 -21.71 24.43
CA GLU A 431 -16.33 -22.81 25.31
C GLU A 431 -17.17 -22.84 26.59
N VAL A 432 -17.55 -24.05 27.00
CA VAL A 432 -18.23 -24.37 28.26
C VAL A 432 -17.38 -25.42 29.00
N PRO A 433 -17.19 -25.32 30.33
CA PRO A 433 -16.22 -26.17 31.02
C PRO A 433 -16.57 -27.66 31.00
N ASN A 434 -17.84 -28.03 31.26
CA ASN A 434 -18.27 -29.42 31.41
C ASN A 434 -19.74 -29.62 30.97
N GLY A 435 -20.19 -30.88 30.98
CA GLY A 435 -21.57 -31.25 30.62
C GLY A 435 -22.64 -30.64 31.54
N GLU A 436 -22.37 -30.55 32.84
CA GLU A 436 -23.31 -29.96 33.81
C GLU A 436 -23.56 -28.47 33.53
N ALA A 437 -22.49 -27.70 33.28
CA ALA A 437 -22.59 -26.29 32.92
C ALA A 437 -23.29 -26.09 31.57
N LEU A 438 -23.15 -27.04 30.64
CA LEU A 438 -23.87 -27.01 29.36
C LEU A 438 -25.37 -27.24 29.55
N SER A 439 -25.75 -28.19 30.40
CA SER A 439 -27.16 -28.44 30.76
C SER A 439 -27.79 -27.27 31.51
N GLN A 440 -27.09 -26.71 32.50
CA GLN A 440 -27.53 -25.50 33.21
C GLN A 440 -27.73 -24.32 32.27
N LYS A 441 -26.83 -24.15 31.28
CA LYS A 441 -26.97 -23.10 30.27
C LYS A 441 -28.17 -23.35 29.36
N ALA A 442 -28.47 -24.60 29.03
CA ALA A 442 -29.65 -24.96 28.26
C ALA A 442 -30.93 -24.57 29.03
N GLU A 443 -31.02 -24.94 30.31
CA GLU A 443 -32.14 -24.57 31.19
C GLU A 443 -32.33 -23.05 31.29
N GLU A 444 -31.24 -22.29 31.52
CA GLU A 444 -31.27 -20.81 31.54
C GLU A 444 -31.83 -20.23 30.22
N LEU A 445 -31.47 -20.82 29.08
CA LEU A 445 -31.98 -20.38 27.77
C LEU A 445 -33.46 -20.72 27.59
N ILE A 446 -33.93 -21.87 28.11
CA ILE A 446 -35.36 -22.22 28.11
C ILE A 446 -36.15 -21.20 28.94
N GLU A 447 -35.71 -20.90 30.15
CA GLU A 447 -36.36 -19.93 31.05
C GLU A 447 -36.49 -18.54 30.41
N ASN A 448 -35.50 -18.15 29.61
CA ASN A 448 -35.46 -16.86 28.92
C ASN A 448 -36.08 -16.89 27.52
N SER A 449 -36.78 -17.97 27.14
CA SER A 449 -37.42 -18.14 25.82
C SER A 449 -36.46 -17.99 24.63
N ILE A 450 -35.22 -18.49 24.78
CA ILE A 450 -34.22 -18.49 23.72
C ILE A 450 -34.15 -19.86 23.06
N ASP A 451 -34.71 -19.96 21.85
CA ASP A 451 -34.68 -21.17 21.03
C ASP A 451 -33.26 -21.70 20.76
N HIS A 452 -33.04 -22.97 21.07
CA HIS A 452 -31.76 -23.66 20.88
C HIS A 452 -31.94 -25.17 20.75
N LYS A 453 -30.90 -25.84 20.26
CA LYS A 453 -30.79 -27.29 20.20
C LYS A 453 -29.63 -27.76 21.06
N LEU A 454 -29.94 -28.50 22.13
CA LEU A 454 -28.97 -29.32 22.84
C LEU A 454 -28.74 -30.61 22.04
N TRP A 455 -27.48 -30.89 21.71
CA TRP A 455 -27.06 -32.07 20.96
C TRP A 455 -26.50 -33.12 21.92
N ILE A 456 -27.06 -34.33 21.80
CA ILE A 456 -26.75 -35.49 22.63
C ILE A 456 -26.14 -36.54 21.71
N GLU A 457 -24.96 -37.02 22.04
CA GLU A 457 -24.31 -38.10 21.27
C GLU A 457 -24.81 -39.47 21.72
N HIS A 458 -25.04 -40.36 20.75
CA HIS A 458 -25.35 -41.78 20.97
C HIS A 458 -24.14 -42.65 20.58
N PRO A 459 -23.90 -43.80 21.25
CA PRO A 459 -24.75 -44.46 22.25
C PRO A 459 -24.57 -43.97 23.70
N GLU A 460 -23.60 -43.13 24.00
CA GLU A 460 -23.23 -42.74 25.37
C GLU A 460 -24.25 -41.82 26.06
N ASN A 461 -25.22 -41.27 25.33
CA ASN A 461 -26.29 -40.40 25.82
C ASN A 461 -25.77 -39.17 26.60
N ILE A 462 -24.65 -38.59 26.16
CA ILE A 462 -24.04 -37.43 26.80
C ILE A 462 -24.30 -36.13 25.99
N PRO A 463 -24.58 -35.00 26.65
CA PRO A 463 -24.68 -33.71 25.97
C PRO A 463 -23.27 -33.25 25.54
N THR A 464 -23.07 -32.98 24.24
CA THR A 464 -21.76 -32.61 23.70
C THR A 464 -21.70 -31.15 23.27
N CYS A 465 -22.75 -30.64 22.62
CA CYS A 465 -22.80 -29.29 22.07
C CYS A 465 -24.20 -28.68 22.25
N LEU A 466 -24.29 -27.36 22.25
CA LEU A 466 -25.55 -26.62 22.22
C LEU A 466 -25.47 -25.55 21.14
N ALA A 467 -26.44 -25.50 20.23
CA ALA A 467 -26.49 -24.49 19.16
C ALA A 467 -27.77 -23.65 19.28
N LEU A 468 -27.62 -22.33 19.32
CA LEU A 468 -28.77 -21.42 19.33
C LEU A 468 -29.35 -21.31 17.92
N LYS A 469 -30.65 -21.04 17.81
CA LYS A 469 -31.21 -20.48 16.58
C LYS A 469 -30.42 -19.20 16.20
N PRO A 470 -30.25 -18.86 14.91
CA PRO A 470 -29.69 -17.56 14.55
C PRO A 470 -30.49 -16.42 15.20
N TYR A 471 -29.79 -15.53 15.91
CA TYR A 471 -30.40 -14.37 16.58
C TYR A 471 -29.62 -13.09 16.26
N PRO A 472 -30.25 -11.92 16.31
CA PRO A 472 -29.54 -10.65 16.38
C PRO A 472 -28.57 -10.65 17.57
N LYS A 473 -27.32 -10.26 17.32
CA LYS A 473 -26.23 -10.33 18.30
C LYS A 473 -26.60 -9.70 19.64
N GLU A 474 -27.23 -8.52 19.63
CA GLU A 474 -27.54 -7.79 20.86
C GLU A 474 -28.64 -8.46 21.71
N GLU A 475 -29.50 -9.29 21.13
CA GLU A 475 -30.56 -10.00 21.88
C GLU A 475 -29.97 -11.13 22.75
N VAL A 476 -29.00 -11.87 22.21
CA VAL A 476 -28.44 -13.06 22.86
C VAL A 476 -27.12 -12.83 23.57
N LYS A 477 -26.41 -11.73 23.29
CA LYS A 477 -25.10 -11.40 23.88
C LYS A 477 -25.11 -11.32 25.40
N LYS A 478 -26.24 -10.95 26.04
CA LYS A 478 -26.36 -10.97 27.51
C LYS A 478 -26.24 -12.37 28.13
N TYR A 479 -26.68 -13.41 27.41
CA TYR A 479 -26.70 -14.79 27.89
C TYR A 479 -25.40 -15.54 27.60
N VAL A 480 -24.78 -15.27 26.45
CA VAL A 480 -23.57 -15.99 25.99
C VAL A 480 -22.28 -15.17 26.03
N GLY A 481 -22.35 -13.85 26.21
CA GLY A 481 -21.20 -12.94 26.08
C GLY A 481 -20.13 -13.06 27.18
N LYS A 482 -20.44 -13.73 28.30
CA LYS A 482 -19.46 -14.01 29.38
C LYS A 482 -18.62 -15.26 29.10
N LEU A 483 -19.02 -16.09 28.14
CA LEU A 483 -18.30 -17.30 27.76
C LEU A 483 -17.09 -16.93 26.89
N LYS A 484 -16.02 -17.70 27.03
CA LYS A 484 -14.79 -17.51 26.25
C LYS A 484 -14.98 -18.08 24.84
N LEU A 485 -14.25 -17.53 23.87
CA LEU A 485 -14.17 -18.10 22.53
C LEU A 485 -13.45 -19.44 22.58
N TYR A 486 -13.98 -20.44 21.89
CA TYR A 486 -13.38 -21.76 21.80
C TYR A 486 -12.04 -21.68 21.05
N ARG A 487 -10.92 -21.77 21.79
CA ARG A 487 -9.56 -21.68 21.23
C ARG A 487 -8.94 -23.06 21.11
N THR A 488 -9.03 -23.66 19.93
CA THR A 488 -8.09 -24.71 19.51
C THR A 488 -7.06 -24.05 18.59
N THR A 489 -5.78 -24.42 18.68
CA THR A 489 -4.71 -23.91 17.81
C THR A 489 -4.87 -24.41 16.37
N VAL A 490 -5.96 -24.02 15.72
CA VAL A 490 -6.23 -24.26 14.31
C VAL A 490 -6.66 -22.92 13.75
N ILE A 491 -5.65 -22.21 13.25
CA ILE A 491 -5.83 -21.09 12.33
C ILE A 491 -6.47 -21.71 11.08
N CYS A 492 -7.71 -21.33 10.77
CA CYS A 492 -8.23 -21.40 9.42
C CYS A 492 -8.19 -19.99 8.84
#